data_AF-A0A7C9NSC2-F1
#
_entry.id   AF-A0A7C9NSC2-F1
#
_cell.length_a   1.000
_cell.length_b   1.000
_cell.length_c   1.000
_cell.angle_alpha   90.00
_cell.angle_beta   90.00
_cell.angle_gamma   90.00
#
_symmetry.space_group_name_H-M   'P 1'
#
loop_
_entity.id
_entity.type
_entity.pdbx_description
1 polymer ?
#
loop_
_entity_poly.entity_id
_entity_poly.type
_entity_poly.pdbx_seq_one_letter_code
_entity_poly.pdbx_strand_id
1 'polypeptide(L)'
;MDDGGIMLWVAGFALAAALIVPGYLLIRSFGASRLAALSCAPVVMVGLYVVLGMALGSAGVFTTGPVLVGCALVLAVAARGLAHLVRRRSSRKSFQSVALPCEQTPSQVAAQACALSVLRRATDWLLLALYLVLGIAVTAFMTASCLTSPESIVQEYDNVHHLGVVRAFLQSGLWSPFAANLYSTPDAAAFNPLPLGGFYPTAWSMLAALAASLTGCSVPVAANALNCAIAGVLYPVSLFLLMRVLFPARRDVVAAGSVVMLASTQFPWALMIFGPLYPNMLAYALMPAVAACFICWLGPVRTFGRKGAAESAAACYPLARPAAHGRWFALVLAGMVTCVFAQPNAVFSLGVFLVPYIVAKSYGHGRRRAMARTALESGATVFPASAASAAPVVSAAGAAASAATSILPTVPATPNAPAAPDAGGVLPTAPAAPAAAGVPRIHA
;
A
#
# COMPACT_ATOMS: atom_id res chain seq x y z
N MET A 1 -12.16 12.38 -30.73
CA MET A 1 -12.07 11.61 -29.47
C MET A 1 -13.49 11.46 -29.00
N ASP A 2 -14.01 10.24 -29.09
CA ASP A 2 -15.39 9.93 -28.71
C ASP A 2 -15.55 10.18 -27.21
N ASP A 3 -16.75 10.54 -26.75
CA ASP A 3 -17.02 10.95 -25.36
C ASP A 3 -16.48 9.95 -24.32
N GLY A 4 -16.50 8.65 -24.64
CA GLY A 4 -15.97 7.59 -23.79
C GLY A 4 -14.45 7.69 -23.54
N GLY A 5 -13.68 8.15 -24.53
CA GLY A 5 -12.22 8.27 -24.41
C GLY A 5 -11.83 9.40 -23.47
N ILE A 6 -12.58 10.51 -23.50
CA ILE A 6 -12.42 11.62 -22.57
C ILE A 6 -12.81 11.16 -21.15
N MET A 7 -13.93 10.45 -21.02
CA MET A 7 -14.41 9.98 -19.71
C MET A 7 -13.46 9.00 -19.03
N LEU A 8 -12.75 8.15 -19.79
CA LEU A 8 -11.71 7.27 -19.25
C LEU A 8 -10.63 8.05 -18.49
N TRP A 9 -10.09 9.10 -19.11
CA TRP A 9 -9.04 9.92 -18.51
C TRP A 9 -9.56 10.82 -17.38
N VAL A 10 -10.78 11.34 -17.52
CA VAL A 10 -11.45 12.11 -16.45
C VAL A 10 -11.66 11.24 -15.22
N ALA A 11 -12.15 10.01 -15.38
CA ALA A 11 -12.31 9.06 -14.28
C ALA A 11 -10.96 8.68 -13.64
N GLY A 12 -9.92 8.45 -14.45
CA GLY A 12 -8.58 8.18 -13.95
C GLY A 12 -8.00 9.34 -13.14
N PHE A 13 -8.17 10.58 -13.62
CA PHE A 13 -7.75 11.79 -12.91
C PHE A 13 -8.53 12.00 -11.61
N ALA A 14 -9.86 11.84 -11.65
CA ALA A 14 -10.72 11.96 -10.48
C ALA A 14 -10.31 10.95 -9.39
N LEU A 15 -10.01 9.70 -9.77
CA LEU A 15 -9.48 8.68 -8.86
C LEU A 15 -8.12 9.06 -8.26
N ALA A 16 -7.18 9.48 -9.10
CA ALA A 16 -5.86 9.90 -8.63
C ALA A 16 -5.98 11.07 -7.65
N ALA A 17 -6.83 12.05 -7.93
CA ALA A 17 -7.08 13.19 -7.04
C ALA A 17 -7.75 12.74 -5.72
N ALA A 18 -8.78 11.89 -5.79
CA ALA A 18 -9.47 11.32 -4.63
C ALA A 18 -8.52 10.54 -3.71
N LEU A 19 -7.53 9.83 -4.27
CA LEU A 19 -6.53 9.10 -3.49
C LEU A 19 -5.38 9.99 -2.99
N ILE A 20 -4.91 10.94 -3.80
CA ILE A 20 -3.70 11.71 -3.49
C ILE A 20 -4.01 12.86 -2.54
N VAL A 21 -5.08 13.65 -2.78
CA VAL A 21 -5.32 14.90 -2.06
C VAL A 21 -5.62 14.67 -0.57
N PRO A 22 -6.69 13.93 -0.17
CA PRO A 22 -6.96 13.65 1.24
C PRO A 22 -5.84 12.83 1.89
N GLY A 23 -5.28 11.84 1.19
CA GLY A 23 -4.18 11.02 1.69
C GLY A 23 -2.93 11.84 2.02
N TYR A 24 -2.56 12.77 1.13
CA TYR A 24 -1.45 13.68 1.34
C TYR A 24 -1.69 14.56 2.58
N LEU A 25 -2.88 15.17 2.70
CA LEU A 25 -3.22 16.01 3.85
C LEU A 25 -3.15 15.23 5.17
N LEU A 26 -3.72 14.02 5.19
CA LEU A 26 -3.74 13.13 6.34
C LEU A 26 -2.32 12.73 6.75
N ILE A 27 -1.49 12.24 5.83
CA ILE A 27 -0.12 11.81 6.13
C ILE A 27 0.76 12.99 6.56
N ARG A 28 0.53 14.18 5.98
CA ARG A 28 1.23 15.42 6.39
C ARG A 28 0.89 15.87 7.81
N SER A 29 -0.29 15.52 8.35
CA SER A 29 -0.64 15.82 9.74
C SER A 29 0.35 15.18 10.73
N PHE A 30 0.82 13.96 10.42
CA PHE A 30 1.84 13.23 11.18
C PHE A 30 3.28 13.72 10.93
N GLY A 31 3.48 14.76 10.12
CA GLY A 31 4.80 15.34 9.86
C GLY A 31 5.73 14.50 8.97
N ALA A 32 5.20 13.54 8.22
CA ALA A 32 5.93 12.86 7.15
C ALA A 32 6.40 13.85 6.08
N SER A 33 7.47 13.57 5.35
CA SER A 33 7.95 14.47 4.27
C SER A 33 6.91 14.61 3.15
N ARG A 34 7.00 15.68 2.34
CA ARG A 34 6.07 15.89 1.22
C ARG A 34 6.09 14.71 0.24
N LEU A 35 7.29 14.23 -0.08
CA LEU A 35 7.49 13.10 -0.99
C LEU A 35 6.89 11.80 -0.44
N ALA A 36 7.12 11.49 0.85
CA ALA A 36 6.54 10.31 1.49
C ALA A 36 5.02 10.42 1.60
N ALA A 37 4.50 11.61 1.92
CA ALA A 37 3.06 11.83 1.99
C ALA A 37 2.39 11.64 0.64
N LEU A 38 2.98 12.14 -0.45
CA LEU A 38 2.47 11.94 -1.79
C LEU A 38 2.54 10.46 -2.19
N SER A 39 3.67 9.81 -1.89
CA SER A 39 3.91 8.43 -2.32
C SER A 39 3.07 7.39 -1.58
N CYS A 40 2.81 7.62 -0.30
CA CYS A 40 2.00 6.72 0.53
C CYS A 40 0.51 7.11 0.56
N ALA A 41 0.12 8.24 -0.04
CA ALA A 41 -1.28 8.69 -0.04
C ALA A 41 -2.24 7.65 -0.62
N PRO A 42 -1.96 7.02 -1.79
CA PRO A 42 -2.85 6.00 -2.32
C PRO A 42 -3.01 4.80 -1.38
N VAL A 43 -1.92 4.32 -0.79
CA VAL A 43 -1.96 3.21 0.19
C VAL A 43 -2.94 3.53 1.32
N VAL A 44 -2.76 4.67 1.99
CA VAL A 44 -3.59 5.02 3.15
C VAL A 44 -5.05 5.23 2.74
N MET A 45 -5.29 5.86 1.59
CA MET A 45 -6.65 6.18 1.15
C MET A 45 -7.44 4.96 0.71
N VAL A 46 -6.82 3.97 0.08
CA VAL A 46 -7.52 2.74 -0.30
C VAL A 46 -8.04 2.02 0.95
N GLY A 47 -7.20 1.80 1.96
CA GLY A 47 -7.65 1.22 3.22
C GLY A 47 -8.70 2.07 3.95
N LEU A 48 -8.52 3.40 3.97
CA LEU A 48 -9.48 4.31 4.60
C LEU A 48 -10.86 4.27 3.93
N TYR A 49 -10.91 4.21 2.60
CA TYR A 49 -12.18 4.12 1.88
C TYR A 49 -12.95 2.85 2.17
N VAL A 50 -12.26 1.71 2.33
CA VAL A 50 -12.92 0.47 2.76
C VAL A 50 -13.51 0.61 4.16
N VAL A 51 -12.74 1.14 5.10
CA VAL A 51 -13.20 1.35 6.49
C VAL A 51 -14.37 2.34 6.55
N LEU A 52 -14.31 3.43 5.78
CA LEU A 52 -15.40 4.41 5.70
C LEU A 52 -16.65 3.82 5.05
N GLY A 53 -16.51 3.05 3.97
CA GLY A 53 -17.64 2.37 3.33
C GLY A 53 -18.34 1.40 4.29
N MET A 54 -17.58 0.61 5.04
CA MET A 54 -18.11 -0.23 6.11
C MET A 54 -18.84 0.58 7.19
N ALA A 55 -18.24 1.67 7.66
CA ALA A 55 -18.84 2.51 8.70
C ALA A 55 -20.15 3.15 8.23
N LEU A 56 -20.16 3.73 7.02
CA LEU A 56 -21.35 4.35 6.42
C LEU A 56 -22.46 3.32 6.18
N GLY A 57 -22.12 2.15 5.63
CA GLY A 57 -23.07 1.05 5.45
C GLY A 57 -23.66 0.55 6.76
N SER A 58 -22.83 0.41 7.81
CA SER A 58 -23.31 0.02 9.15
C SER A 58 -24.21 1.07 9.80
N ALA A 59 -24.03 2.34 9.44
CA ALA A 59 -24.88 3.46 9.87
C ALA A 59 -26.15 3.61 9.01
N GLY A 60 -26.39 2.73 8.03
CA GLY A 60 -27.53 2.82 7.11
C GLY A 60 -27.44 3.98 6.12
N VAL A 61 -26.26 4.59 5.94
CA VAL A 61 -26.06 5.70 5.03
C VAL A 61 -25.80 5.16 3.62
N PHE A 62 -26.61 5.62 2.66
CA PHE A 62 -26.40 5.30 1.24
C PHE A 62 -25.06 5.88 0.76
N THR A 63 -24.07 5.02 0.55
CA THR A 63 -22.71 5.44 0.21
C THR A 63 -22.63 5.81 -1.28
N THR A 64 -22.14 7.02 -1.55
CA THR A 64 -21.80 7.49 -2.89
C THR A 64 -20.35 7.94 -2.92
N GLY A 65 -19.77 8.07 -4.12
CA GLY A 65 -18.42 8.59 -4.30
C GLY A 65 -18.19 9.95 -3.64
N PRO A 66 -19.05 10.97 -3.88
CA PRO A 66 -18.94 12.27 -3.22
C PRO A 66 -19.02 12.20 -1.69
N VAL A 67 -19.91 11.39 -1.12
CA VAL A 67 -20.01 11.21 0.34
C VAL A 67 -18.73 10.61 0.89
N LEU A 68 -18.22 9.56 0.26
CA LEU A 68 -17.02 8.85 0.70
C LEU A 68 -15.77 9.74 0.64
N VAL A 69 -15.57 10.46 -0.46
CA VAL A 69 -14.48 11.44 -0.62
C VAL A 69 -14.64 12.59 0.37
N GLY A 70 -15.85 13.10 0.55
CA GLY A 70 -16.17 14.17 1.50
C GLY A 70 -15.82 13.81 2.93
N CYS A 71 -16.24 12.63 3.41
CA CYS A 71 -15.88 12.12 4.73
C CYS A 71 -14.36 12.03 4.90
N ALA A 72 -13.64 11.47 3.92
CA ALA A 72 -12.19 11.36 4.00
C ALA A 72 -11.48 12.73 3.99
N LEU A 73 -11.97 13.69 3.21
CA LEU A 73 -11.45 15.06 3.20
C LEU A 73 -11.69 15.77 4.54
N VAL A 74 -12.88 15.65 5.13
CA VAL A 74 -13.19 16.21 6.45
C VAL A 74 -12.24 15.65 7.50
N LEU A 75 -12.03 14.33 7.52
CA LEU A 75 -11.08 13.69 8.44
C LEU A 75 -9.64 14.19 8.21
N ALA A 76 -9.20 14.29 6.96
CA ALA A 76 -7.86 14.75 6.61
C ALA A 76 -7.63 16.22 7.00
N VAL A 77 -8.61 17.10 6.76
CA VAL A 77 -8.55 18.53 7.13
C VAL A 77 -8.60 18.68 8.65
N ALA A 78 -9.47 17.96 9.35
CA ALA A 78 -9.56 17.97 10.81
C ALA A 78 -8.24 17.52 11.45
N ALA A 79 -7.67 16.40 10.98
CA ALA A 79 -6.36 15.91 11.43
C ALA A 79 -5.26 16.95 11.17
N ARG A 80 -5.27 17.61 10.01
CA ARG A 80 -4.30 18.65 9.65
C ARG A 80 -4.43 19.90 10.52
N GLY A 81 -5.66 20.32 10.81
CA GLY A 81 -5.98 21.44 11.70
C GLY A 81 -5.55 21.17 13.13
N LEU A 82 -5.90 19.99 13.67
CA LEU A 82 -5.47 19.57 15.01
C LEU A 82 -3.94 19.51 15.12
N ALA A 83 -3.26 18.93 14.13
CA ALA A 83 -1.80 18.89 14.10
C ALA A 83 -1.17 20.30 14.03
N HIS A 84 -1.80 21.26 13.35
CA HIS A 84 -1.36 22.65 13.33
C HIS A 84 -1.54 23.32 14.70
N LEU A 85 -2.69 23.13 15.36
CA LEU A 85 -2.97 23.67 16.69
C LEU A 85 -2.02 23.13 17.76
N VAL A 86 -1.76 21.81 17.76
CA VAL A 86 -0.82 21.16 18.69
C VAL A 86 0.60 21.71 18.51
N ARG A 87 1.07 21.84 17.27
CA ARG A 87 2.40 22.41 16.98
C ARG A 87 2.51 23.88 17.38
N ARG A 88 1.47 24.69 17.14
CA ARG A 88 1.43 26.10 17.53
C ARG A 88 1.52 26.27 19.05
N ARG A 89 0.81 25.43 19.82
CA ARG A 89 0.88 25.43 21.29
C ARG A 89 2.25 25.00 21.81
N SER A 90 2.86 23.99 21.21
CA SER A 90 4.21 23.53 21.57
C SER A 90 5.28 24.60 21.27
N SER A 91 5.24 25.25 20.11
CA SER A 91 6.16 26.36 19.79
C SER A 91 5.99 27.56 20.71
N ARG A 92 4.76 27.92 21.14
CA ARG A 92 4.56 29.02 22.11
C ARG A 92 5.22 28.72 23.46
N LYS A 93 5.13 27.47 23.96
CA LYS A 93 5.80 27.06 25.20
C LYS A 93 7.33 27.07 25.07
N SER A 94 7.86 26.73 23.89
CA SER A 94 9.30 26.76 23.62
C SER A 94 9.85 28.18 23.40
N PHE A 95 9.04 29.11 22.90
CA PHE A 95 9.43 30.51 22.68
C PHE A 95 9.48 31.30 24.00
N GLN A 96 8.66 30.93 24.99
CA GLN A 96 8.73 31.50 26.34
C GLN A 96 9.99 31.11 27.13
N SER A 97 10.74 30.08 26.69
CA SER A 97 11.95 29.62 27.38
C SER A 97 13.27 30.00 26.70
N VAL A 98 13.25 30.75 25.58
CA VAL A 98 14.48 31.13 24.85
C VAL A 98 14.38 32.58 24.37
N ALA A 99 14.60 33.50 25.31
CA ALA A 99 15.01 34.87 24.99
C ALA A 99 16.50 35.01 25.32
N LEU A 100 17.36 34.62 24.38
CA LEU A 100 18.74 35.09 24.31
C LEU A 100 19.06 35.40 22.84
N PRO A 101 19.41 36.64 22.49
CA PRO A 101 19.81 37.00 21.14
C PRO A 101 21.26 36.59 20.93
N CYS A 102 21.51 35.72 19.95
CA CYS A 102 22.84 35.57 19.37
C CYS A 102 22.69 35.74 17.86
N GLU A 103 23.04 36.94 17.38
CA GLU A 103 23.37 37.17 15.98
C GLU A 103 24.52 36.25 15.60
N GLN A 104 24.20 35.13 14.95
CA GLN A 104 25.17 34.34 14.21
C GLN A 104 24.86 34.53 12.74
N THR A 105 25.75 35.25 12.05
CA THR A 105 25.78 35.29 10.59
C THR A 105 25.76 33.85 10.05
N PRO A 106 24.93 33.52 9.04
CA PRO A 106 24.88 32.16 8.52
C PRO A 106 26.26 31.79 7.99
N SER A 107 26.93 30.83 8.63
CA SER A 107 28.21 30.34 8.15
C SER A 107 28.06 29.80 6.72
N GLN A 108 29.04 30.04 5.86
CA GLN A 108 29.02 29.60 4.46
C GLN A 108 28.77 28.08 4.32
N VAL A 109 29.17 27.30 5.33
CA VAL A 109 28.90 25.86 5.46
C VAL A 109 27.40 25.57 5.59
N ALA A 110 26.65 26.37 6.36
CA ALA A 110 25.20 26.24 6.49
C ALA A 110 24.46 26.61 5.19
N ALA A 111 24.93 27.64 4.47
CA ALA A 111 24.39 28.03 3.17
C ALA A 111 24.61 26.92 2.11
N GLN A 112 25.81 26.32 2.08
CA GLN A 112 26.14 25.24 1.14
C GLN A 112 25.39 23.94 1.45
N ALA A 113 25.25 23.57 2.73
CA ALA A 113 24.40 22.45 3.14
C ALA A 113 22.91 22.67 2.79
N CYS A 114 22.43 23.91 2.91
CA CYS A 114 21.08 24.29 2.47
C CYS A 114 20.90 24.10 0.96
N ALA A 115 21.81 24.63 0.14
CA ALA A 115 21.79 24.52 -1.32
C ALA A 115 21.79 23.04 -1.79
N LEU A 116 22.68 22.22 -1.23
CA LEU A 116 22.71 20.78 -1.51
C LEU A 116 21.40 20.07 -1.12
N SER A 117 20.77 20.49 -0.02
CA SER A 117 19.47 19.95 0.40
C SER A 117 18.34 20.35 -0.54
N VAL A 118 18.37 21.56 -1.10
CA VAL A 118 17.40 22.06 -2.09
C VAL A 118 17.54 21.29 -3.40
N LEU A 119 18.75 21.18 -3.94
CA LEU A 119 19.04 20.44 -5.18
C LEU A 119 18.67 18.96 -5.06
N ARG A 120 18.98 18.35 -3.91
CA ARG A 120 18.58 16.95 -3.61
C ARG A 120 17.07 16.78 -3.63
N ARG A 121 16.32 17.70 -3.01
CA ARG A 121 14.86 17.68 -3.05
C ARG A 121 14.33 17.84 -4.47
N ALA A 122 14.85 18.80 -5.23
CA ALA A 122 14.44 19.01 -6.63
C ALA A 122 14.68 17.75 -7.48
N THR A 123 15.81 17.08 -7.30
CA THR A 123 16.11 15.84 -8.03
C THR A 123 15.15 14.72 -7.68
N ASP A 124 14.77 14.55 -6.40
CA ASP A 124 13.81 13.52 -6.00
C ASP A 124 12.43 13.76 -6.64
N TRP A 125 12.00 15.02 -6.81
CA TRP A 125 10.77 15.37 -7.52
C TRP A 125 10.87 15.12 -9.03
N LEU A 126 12.01 15.44 -9.66
CA LEU A 126 12.24 15.14 -11.07
C LEU A 126 12.22 13.64 -11.34
N LEU A 127 12.82 12.84 -10.46
CA LEU A 127 12.77 11.39 -10.56
C LEU A 127 11.35 10.86 -10.39
N LEU A 128 10.57 11.35 -9.42
CA LEU A 128 9.16 10.97 -9.30
C LEU A 128 8.36 11.35 -10.56
N ALA A 129 8.58 12.55 -11.09
CA ALA A 129 7.95 12.99 -12.33
C ALA A 129 8.33 12.08 -13.51
N LEU A 130 9.58 11.63 -13.60
CA LEU A 130 10.02 10.69 -14.63
C LEU A 130 9.27 9.35 -14.55
N TYR A 131 9.10 8.78 -13.35
CA TYR A 131 8.30 7.57 -13.15
C TYR A 131 6.86 7.79 -13.59
N LEU A 132 6.24 8.91 -13.21
CA LEU A 132 4.86 9.23 -13.60
C LEU A 132 4.70 9.41 -15.11
N VAL A 133 5.59 10.17 -15.74
CA VAL A 133 5.54 10.43 -17.18
C VAL A 133 5.69 9.13 -17.97
N LEU A 134 6.68 8.31 -17.66
CA LEU A 134 6.87 7.03 -18.34
C LEU A 134 5.73 6.06 -18.05
N GLY A 135 5.24 6.01 -16.81
CA GLY A 135 4.13 5.16 -16.42
C GLY A 135 2.84 5.49 -17.15
N ILE A 136 2.47 6.76 -17.17
CA ILE A 136 1.28 7.26 -17.88
C ILE A 136 1.46 7.04 -19.39
N ALA A 137 2.60 7.38 -19.97
CA ALA A 137 2.83 7.26 -21.42
C ALA A 137 2.75 5.80 -21.90
N VAL A 138 3.42 4.86 -21.23
CA VAL A 138 3.39 3.44 -21.59
C VAL A 138 1.99 2.86 -21.37
N THR A 139 1.33 3.19 -20.26
CA THR A 139 -0.03 2.72 -20.00
C THR A 139 -1.01 3.26 -21.03
N ALA A 140 -0.94 4.56 -21.37
CA ALA A 140 -1.78 5.15 -22.40
C ALA A 140 -1.55 4.49 -23.77
N PHE A 141 -0.30 4.22 -24.13
CA PHE A 141 0.03 3.49 -25.35
C PHE A 141 -0.57 2.08 -25.35
N MET A 142 -0.40 1.32 -24.27
CA MET A 142 -0.95 -0.04 -24.15
C MET A 142 -2.48 -0.04 -24.20
N THR A 143 -3.12 0.84 -23.45
CA THR A 143 -4.59 0.98 -23.46
C THR A 143 -5.11 1.35 -24.84
N ALA A 144 -4.50 2.32 -25.52
CA ALA A 144 -4.91 2.73 -26.87
C ALA A 144 -4.63 1.65 -27.93
N SER A 145 -3.62 0.81 -27.74
CA SER A 145 -3.27 -0.26 -28.67
C SER A 145 -4.12 -1.53 -28.49
N CYS A 146 -4.62 -1.77 -27.28
CA CYS A 146 -5.29 -3.02 -26.92
C CYS A 146 -6.81 -2.89 -26.75
N LEU A 147 -7.35 -1.72 -26.40
CA LEU A 147 -8.79 -1.52 -26.25
C LEU A 147 -9.39 -0.97 -27.54
N THR A 148 -10.36 -1.71 -28.10
CA THR A 148 -11.17 -1.24 -29.24
C THR A 148 -12.07 -0.06 -28.88
N SER A 149 -12.52 -0.01 -27.62
CA SER A 149 -13.33 1.07 -27.06
C SER A 149 -13.00 1.26 -25.58
N PRO A 150 -13.16 2.46 -25.01
CA PRO A 150 -13.08 2.69 -23.56
C PRO A 150 -14.05 1.81 -22.73
N GLU A 151 -15.13 1.35 -23.35
CA GLU A 151 -16.13 0.45 -22.78
C GLU A 151 -15.76 -1.04 -22.89
N SER A 152 -14.69 -1.37 -23.63
CA SER A 152 -14.30 -2.77 -23.86
C SER A 152 -13.94 -3.45 -22.55
N ILE A 153 -14.57 -4.59 -22.30
CA ILE A 153 -14.32 -5.43 -21.12
C ILE A 153 -13.64 -6.73 -21.54
N VAL A 154 -12.78 -7.24 -20.67
CA VAL A 154 -12.22 -8.59 -20.81
C VAL A 154 -13.33 -9.62 -20.57
N GLN A 155 -13.53 -10.54 -21.50
CA GLN A 155 -14.60 -11.55 -21.43
C GLN A 155 -14.10 -12.83 -20.75
N GLU A 156 -13.71 -12.70 -19.49
CA GLU A 156 -13.20 -13.79 -18.65
C GLU A 156 -14.02 -13.93 -17.36
N TYR A 157 -13.97 -15.11 -16.73
CA TYR A 157 -14.86 -15.52 -15.64
C TYR A 157 -14.95 -14.50 -14.48
N ASP A 158 -13.81 -14.00 -14.00
CA ASP A 158 -13.76 -13.11 -12.83
C ASP A 158 -14.36 -11.72 -13.11
N ASN A 159 -14.38 -11.29 -14.37
CA ASN A 159 -14.82 -9.94 -14.71
C ASN A 159 -16.33 -9.75 -14.48
N VAL A 160 -17.12 -10.80 -14.64
CA VAL A 160 -18.57 -10.79 -14.34
C VAL A 160 -18.79 -10.45 -12.87
N HIS A 161 -18.01 -11.08 -11.97
CA HIS A 161 -18.10 -10.81 -10.55
C HIS A 161 -17.61 -9.38 -10.23
N HIS A 162 -16.45 -8.98 -10.75
CA HIS A 162 -15.88 -7.66 -10.49
C HIS A 162 -16.81 -6.52 -10.92
N LEU A 163 -17.27 -6.51 -12.17
CA LEU A 163 -18.17 -5.47 -12.69
C LEU A 163 -19.56 -5.56 -12.04
N GLY A 164 -20.02 -6.76 -11.73
CA GLY A 164 -21.28 -7.00 -11.00
C GLY A 164 -21.26 -6.38 -9.60
N VAL A 165 -20.18 -6.58 -8.83
CA VAL A 165 -20.00 -5.97 -7.50
C VAL A 165 -19.93 -4.44 -7.59
N VAL A 166 -19.26 -3.89 -8.61
CA VAL A 166 -19.24 -2.43 -8.83
C VAL A 166 -20.66 -1.90 -9.06
N ARG A 167 -21.44 -2.56 -9.92
CA ARG A 167 -22.85 -2.19 -10.19
C ARG A 167 -23.71 -2.28 -8.92
N ALA A 168 -23.56 -3.38 -8.19
CA ALA A 168 -24.22 -3.63 -6.91
C ALA A 168 -23.96 -2.51 -5.88
N PHE A 169 -22.71 -2.07 -5.73
CA PHE A 169 -22.36 -0.95 -4.87
C PHE A 169 -23.06 0.34 -5.28
N LEU A 170 -23.06 0.67 -6.57
CA LEU A 170 -23.72 1.87 -7.08
C LEU A 170 -25.24 1.86 -6.87
N GLN A 171 -25.88 0.69 -6.94
CA GLN A 171 -27.34 0.56 -6.79
C GLN A 171 -27.80 0.50 -5.32
N SER A 172 -27.06 -0.23 -4.48
CA SER A 172 -27.46 -0.46 -3.07
C SER A 172 -26.91 0.61 -2.11
N GLY A 173 -25.82 1.29 -2.47
CA GLY A 173 -25.10 2.18 -1.55
C GLY A 173 -24.39 1.46 -0.40
N LEU A 174 -24.34 0.11 -0.40
CA LEU A 174 -23.70 -0.70 0.64
C LEU A 174 -22.29 -1.12 0.22
N TRP A 175 -21.32 -0.21 0.39
CA TRP A 175 -19.94 -0.40 -0.06
C TRP A 175 -19.14 -1.08 1.05
N SER A 176 -19.18 -2.42 1.10
CA SER A 176 -18.52 -3.21 2.16
C SER A 176 -17.93 -4.51 1.60
N PRO A 177 -16.75 -4.95 2.11
CA PRO A 177 -16.19 -6.26 1.77
C PRO A 177 -17.06 -7.43 2.26
N PHE A 178 -17.99 -7.17 3.18
CA PHE A 178 -18.97 -8.15 3.66
C PHE A 178 -20.30 -8.10 2.89
N ALA A 179 -20.43 -7.18 1.94
CA ALA A 179 -21.61 -6.98 1.10
C ALA A 179 -21.27 -7.15 -0.40
N ALA A 180 -20.23 -7.92 -0.72
CA ALA A 180 -19.77 -8.19 -2.08
C ALA A 180 -20.70 -9.17 -2.83
N ASN A 181 -21.96 -8.76 -3.00
CA ASN A 181 -23.02 -9.58 -3.59
C ASN A 181 -23.59 -8.90 -4.85
N LEU A 182 -23.72 -9.67 -5.93
CA LEU A 182 -24.32 -9.23 -7.19
C LEU A 182 -25.83 -8.95 -7.03
N TYR A 183 -26.49 -9.61 -6.08
CA TYR A 183 -27.92 -9.52 -5.80
C TYR A 183 -28.20 -8.67 -4.56
N SER A 184 -27.73 -7.43 -4.56
CA SER A 184 -27.71 -6.54 -3.39
C SER A 184 -28.90 -5.58 -3.30
N THR A 185 -29.80 -5.56 -4.29
CA THR A 185 -31.09 -4.86 -4.19
C THR A 185 -32.18 -5.81 -3.69
N PRO A 186 -33.24 -5.30 -3.03
CA PRO A 186 -34.34 -6.15 -2.54
C PRO A 186 -34.96 -7.03 -3.63
N ASP A 187 -35.19 -6.47 -4.81
CA ASP A 187 -35.77 -7.19 -5.95
C ASP A 187 -34.83 -8.27 -6.49
N ALA A 188 -33.52 -8.00 -6.52
CA ALA A 188 -32.53 -8.97 -6.99
C ALA A 188 -32.30 -10.10 -5.98
N ALA A 189 -32.42 -9.80 -4.67
CA ALA A 189 -32.21 -10.78 -3.61
C ALA A 189 -33.16 -11.99 -3.73
N ALA A 190 -34.37 -11.79 -4.24
CA ALA A 190 -35.35 -12.86 -4.49
C ALA A 190 -34.87 -13.91 -5.51
N PHE A 191 -33.93 -13.53 -6.39
CA PHE A 191 -33.38 -14.39 -7.44
C PHE A 191 -31.93 -14.82 -7.15
N ASN A 192 -31.42 -14.57 -5.94
CA ASN A 192 -30.04 -14.92 -5.60
C ASN A 192 -29.90 -16.45 -5.52
N PRO A 193 -29.17 -17.10 -6.44
CA PRO A 193 -29.01 -18.55 -6.44
C PRO A 193 -28.13 -19.05 -5.29
N LEU A 194 -27.33 -18.17 -4.68
CA LEU A 194 -26.38 -18.49 -3.61
C LEU A 194 -26.40 -17.36 -2.55
N PRO A 195 -27.35 -17.38 -1.59
CA PRO A 195 -27.46 -16.38 -0.52
C PRO A 195 -26.39 -16.56 0.58
N LEU A 196 -25.14 -16.81 0.18
CA LEU A 196 -24.00 -16.94 1.07
C LEU A 196 -23.38 -15.55 1.30
N GLY A 197 -23.29 -15.17 2.57
CA GLY A 197 -22.56 -13.97 3.01
C GLY A 197 -21.13 -14.30 3.40
N GLY A 198 -20.22 -13.35 3.24
CA GLY A 198 -18.83 -13.56 3.61
C GLY A 198 -17.93 -12.37 3.28
N PHE A 199 -16.71 -12.45 3.78
CA PHE A 199 -15.65 -11.50 3.43
C PHE A 199 -15.19 -11.76 1.99
N TYR A 200 -15.12 -10.69 1.20
CA TYR A 200 -14.44 -10.65 -0.08
C TYR A 200 -13.60 -9.36 -0.18
N PRO A 201 -12.38 -9.39 -0.73
CA PRO A 201 -11.56 -8.18 -0.89
C PRO A 201 -12.14 -7.27 -1.99
N THR A 202 -12.83 -6.22 -1.58
CA THR A 202 -13.56 -5.32 -2.50
C THR A 202 -12.86 -4.00 -2.79
N ALA A 203 -11.61 -3.78 -2.38
CA ALA A 203 -11.01 -2.45 -2.52
C ALA A 203 -10.94 -2.00 -3.99
N TRP A 204 -10.64 -2.91 -4.93
CA TRP A 204 -10.68 -2.59 -6.36
C TRP A 204 -12.11 -2.20 -6.80
N SER A 205 -13.12 -3.00 -6.45
CA SER A 205 -14.52 -2.72 -6.82
C SER A 205 -15.04 -1.42 -6.21
N MET A 206 -14.64 -1.10 -4.97
CA MET A 206 -14.97 0.18 -4.35
C MET A 206 -14.35 1.36 -5.08
N LEU A 207 -13.10 1.25 -5.54
CA LEU A 207 -12.47 2.31 -6.33
C LEU A 207 -13.11 2.45 -7.72
N ALA A 208 -13.50 1.36 -8.37
CA ALA A 208 -14.22 1.45 -9.64
C ALA A 208 -15.60 2.09 -9.45
N ALA A 209 -16.34 1.73 -8.39
CA ALA A 209 -17.59 2.38 -8.01
C ALA A 209 -17.39 3.87 -7.67
N LEU A 210 -16.29 4.21 -6.98
CA LEU A 210 -15.89 5.59 -6.70
C LEU A 210 -15.72 6.38 -8.00
N ALA A 211 -15.00 5.85 -8.98
CA ALA A 211 -14.78 6.51 -10.27
C ALA A 211 -16.10 6.77 -11.01
N ALA A 212 -16.92 5.72 -11.15
CA ALA A 212 -18.23 5.81 -11.80
C ALA A 212 -19.14 6.81 -11.08
N SER A 213 -19.19 6.76 -9.74
CA SER A 213 -20.04 7.65 -8.94
C SER A 213 -19.59 9.11 -8.97
N LEU A 214 -18.28 9.40 -9.11
CA LEU A 214 -17.77 10.76 -9.18
C LEU A 214 -17.95 11.41 -10.55
N THR A 215 -17.96 10.60 -11.62
CA THR A 215 -17.93 11.10 -13.01
C THR A 215 -19.21 10.85 -13.79
N GLY A 216 -20.06 9.93 -13.33
CA GLY A 216 -21.23 9.47 -14.08
C GLY A 216 -20.92 8.56 -15.26
N CYS A 217 -19.66 8.17 -15.47
CA CYS A 217 -19.30 7.23 -16.53
C CYS A 217 -19.84 5.82 -16.23
N SER A 218 -19.83 4.97 -17.26
CA SER A 218 -20.25 3.58 -17.15
C SER A 218 -19.30 2.77 -16.25
N VAL A 219 -19.77 1.61 -15.79
CA VAL A 219 -18.97 0.68 -14.98
C VAL A 219 -17.73 0.16 -15.74
N PRO A 220 -17.82 -0.24 -17.03
CA PRO A 220 -16.64 -0.62 -17.81
C PRO A 220 -15.60 0.50 -17.94
N VAL A 221 -16.02 1.72 -18.25
CA VAL A 221 -15.10 2.87 -18.37
C VAL A 221 -14.42 3.14 -17.04
N ALA A 222 -15.16 3.10 -15.92
CA ALA A 222 -14.60 3.26 -14.59
C ALA A 222 -13.58 2.16 -14.24
N ALA A 223 -13.86 0.90 -14.59
CA ALA A 223 -12.95 -0.22 -14.38
C ALA A 223 -11.65 -0.05 -15.19
N ASN A 224 -11.76 0.28 -16.48
CA ASN A 224 -10.61 0.51 -17.34
C ASN A 224 -9.79 1.73 -16.88
N ALA A 225 -10.46 2.81 -16.46
CA ALA A 225 -9.82 4.00 -15.91
C ALA A 225 -9.04 3.69 -14.63
N LEU A 226 -9.62 2.88 -13.73
CA LEU A 226 -8.94 2.42 -12.53
C LEU A 226 -7.72 1.55 -12.87
N ASN A 227 -7.84 0.61 -13.79
CA ASN A 227 -6.71 -0.24 -14.22
C ASN A 227 -5.58 0.60 -14.82
N CYS A 228 -5.92 1.62 -15.63
CA CYS A 228 -4.95 2.58 -16.14
C CYS A 228 -4.29 3.40 -15.01
N ALA A 229 -5.06 3.86 -14.02
CA ALA A 229 -4.53 4.59 -12.88
C ALA A 229 -3.61 3.71 -12.00
N ILE A 230 -3.94 2.43 -11.85
CA ILE A 230 -3.11 1.46 -11.12
C ILE A 230 -1.74 1.32 -11.78
N ALA A 231 -1.72 1.02 -13.08
CA ALA A 231 -0.48 0.80 -13.85
C ALA A 231 0.32 2.09 -14.09
N GLY A 232 -0.37 3.19 -14.43
CA GLY A 232 0.26 4.44 -14.84
C GLY A 232 0.61 5.41 -13.71
N VAL A 233 -0.02 5.28 -12.53
CA VAL A 233 0.17 6.23 -11.42
C VAL A 233 0.50 5.52 -10.10
N LEU A 234 -0.37 4.66 -9.59
CA LEU A 234 -0.21 4.08 -8.25
C LEU A 234 1.05 3.22 -8.14
N TYR A 235 1.29 2.36 -9.14
CA TYR A 235 2.48 1.52 -9.17
C TYR A 235 3.77 2.34 -9.35
N PRO A 236 3.90 3.26 -10.34
CA PRO A 236 5.09 4.09 -10.50
C PRO A 236 5.44 4.89 -9.25
N VAL A 237 4.43 5.49 -8.59
CA VAL A 237 4.62 6.25 -7.34
C VAL A 237 5.13 5.35 -6.21
N SER A 238 4.53 4.17 -6.05
CA SER A 238 4.91 3.21 -5.01
C SER A 238 6.30 2.64 -5.23
N LEU A 239 6.62 2.28 -6.48
CA LEU A 239 7.92 1.73 -6.85
C LEU A 239 9.02 2.79 -6.74
N PHE A 240 8.75 4.03 -7.15
CA PHE A 240 9.69 5.14 -6.96
C PHE A 240 10.10 5.26 -5.48
N LEU A 241 9.13 5.23 -4.56
CA LEU A 241 9.43 5.33 -3.13
C LEU A 241 10.34 4.17 -2.68
N LEU A 242 10.03 2.94 -3.09
CA LEU A 242 10.87 1.79 -2.78
C LEU A 242 12.28 1.94 -3.35
N MET A 243 12.41 2.32 -4.61
CA MET A 243 13.71 2.52 -5.27
C MET A 243 14.53 3.62 -4.58
N ARG A 244 13.88 4.71 -4.12
CA ARG A 244 14.57 5.74 -3.32
C ARG A 244 15.03 5.26 -1.95
N VAL A 245 14.30 4.33 -1.34
CA VAL A 245 14.62 3.73 -0.03
C VAL A 245 15.73 2.69 -0.15
N LEU A 246 15.73 1.88 -1.22
CA LEU A 246 16.76 0.88 -1.49
C LEU A 246 18.07 1.49 -1.99
N PHE A 247 17.99 2.52 -2.84
CA PHE A 247 19.15 3.14 -3.50
C PHE A 247 19.26 4.64 -3.18
N PRO A 248 19.45 5.03 -1.91
CA PRO A 248 19.42 6.43 -1.50
C PRO A 248 20.51 7.29 -2.16
N ALA A 249 21.69 6.71 -2.40
CA ALA A 249 22.86 7.36 -3.00
C ALA A 249 22.97 7.20 -4.52
N ARG A 250 22.37 6.14 -5.10
CA ARG A 250 22.50 5.77 -6.52
C ARG A 250 21.27 6.22 -7.31
N ARG A 251 21.23 7.52 -7.63
CA ARG A 251 20.10 8.12 -8.36
C ARG A 251 20.00 7.64 -9.81
N ASP A 252 21.11 7.25 -10.39
CA ASP A 252 21.21 6.56 -11.67
C ASP A 252 20.42 5.24 -11.66
N VAL A 253 20.57 4.43 -10.61
CA VAL A 253 19.80 3.17 -10.44
C VAL A 253 18.31 3.46 -10.23
N VAL A 254 17.99 4.52 -9.48
CA VAL A 254 16.59 4.96 -9.32
C VAL A 254 16.01 5.37 -10.68
N ALA A 255 16.74 6.15 -11.48
CA ALA A 255 16.30 6.57 -12.80
C ALA A 255 16.11 5.36 -13.74
N ALA A 256 17.04 4.40 -13.76
CA ALA A 256 16.88 3.16 -14.52
C ALA A 256 15.61 2.38 -14.11
N GLY A 257 15.26 2.40 -12.82
CA GLY A 257 14.01 1.83 -12.31
C GLY A 257 12.75 2.36 -13.02
N SER A 258 12.73 3.64 -13.43
CA SER A 258 11.59 4.23 -14.15
C SER A 258 11.38 3.63 -15.54
N VAL A 259 12.47 3.17 -16.17
CA VAL A 259 12.44 2.58 -17.51
C VAL A 259 11.99 1.12 -17.44
N VAL A 260 12.47 0.37 -16.45
CA VAL A 260 12.21 -1.07 -16.35
C VAL A 260 10.89 -1.43 -15.66
N MET A 261 10.25 -0.49 -14.95
CA MET A 261 9.09 -0.79 -14.10
C MET A 261 7.92 -1.47 -14.85
N LEU A 262 7.68 -1.09 -16.10
CA LEU A 262 6.60 -1.63 -16.94
C LEU A 262 7.12 -2.57 -18.04
N ALA A 263 8.41 -2.92 -18.02
CA ALA A 263 9.03 -3.76 -19.05
C ALA A 263 8.73 -5.26 -18.87
N SER A 264 8.27 -5.67 -17.68
CA SER A 264 7.87 -7.05 -17.41
C SER A 264 6.50 -7.34 -18.03
N THR A 265 6.40 -8.40 -18.83
CA THR A 265 5.11 -8.86 -19.36
C THR A 265 4.18 -9.40 -18.28
N GLN A 266 4.74 -9.80 -17.13
CA GLN A 266 3.96 -10.37 -16.02
C GLN A 266 3.20 -9.31 -15.23
N PHE A 267 3.86 -8.22 -14.83
CA PHE A 267 3.23 -7.17 -14.04
C PHE A 267 3.44 -5.80 -14.69
N PRO A 268 2.39 -4.97 -14.84
CA PRO A 268 0.99 -5.22 -14.44
C PRO A 268 0.17 -6.01 -15.47
N TRP A 269 0.71 -6.26 -16.67
CA TRP A 269 -0.06 -6.63 -17.85
C TRP A 269 -0.76 -7.99 -17.79
N ALA A 270 -0.06 -9.06 -17.39
CA ALA A 270 -0.66 -10.40 -17.33
C ALA A 270 -1.87 -10.46 -16.38
N LEU A 271 -1.85 -9.68 -15.29
CA LEU A 271 -2.96 -9.60 -14.34
C LEU A 271 -4.19 -8.87 -14.90
N MET A 272 -4.05 -8.10 -15.98
CA MET A 272 -5.19 -7.48 -16.66
C MET A 272 -5.88 -8.44 -17.63
N ILE A 273 -5.13 -9.37 -18.23
CA ILE A 273 -5.62 -10.24 -19.32
C ILE A 273 -5.97 -11.65 -18.85
N PHE A 274 -5.22 -12.23 -17.91
CA PHE A 274 -5.42 -13.59 -17.44
C PHE A 274 -6.27 -13.58 -16.18
N GLY A 275 -7.51 -14.06 -16.28
CA GLY A 275 -8.44 -14.16 -15.15
C GLY A 275 -8.57 -12.84 -14.39
N PRO A 276 -8.93 -11.73 -15.07
CA PRO A 276 -8.69 -10.32 -14.72
C PRO A 276 -8.51 -10.08 -13.23
N LEU A 277 -7.27 -10.30 -12.78
CA LEU A 277 -6.87 -10.36 -11.38
C LEU A 277 -6.69 -8.94 -10.83
N TYR A 278 -7.67 -8.07 -11.06
CA TYR A 278 -7.57 -6.65 -10.76
C TYR A 278 -7.36 -6.34 -9.27
N PRO A 279 -7.99 -7.07 -8.32
CA PRO A 279 -7.68 -6.93 -6.89
C PRO A 279 -6.21 -7.24 -6.58
N ASN A 280 -5.64 -8.30 -7.19
CA ASN A 280 -4.20 -8.61 -7.08
C ASN A 280 -3.33 -7.50 -7.66
N MET A 281 -3.71 -7.00 -8.83
CA MET A 281 -2.97 -5.94 -9.51
C MET A 281 -2.91 -4.67 -8.65
N LEU A 282 -4.03 -4.26 -8.07
CA LEU A 282 -4.08 -3.13 -7.13
C LEU A 282 -3.18 -3.38 -5.91
N ALA A 283 -3.30 -4.56 -5.30
CA ALA A 283 -2.53 -4.90 -4.09
C ALA A 283 -1.02 -4.89 -4.36
N TYR A 284 -0.57 -5.49 -5.47
CA TYR A 284 0.83 -5.49 -5.88
C TYR A 284 1.34 -4.14 -6.38
N ALA A 285 0.47 -3.29 -6.93
CA ALA A 285 0.84 -1.92 -7.28
C ALA A 285 1.19 -1.08 -6.04
N LEU A 286 0.49 -1.31 -4.92
CA LEU A 286 0.68 -0.60 -3.66
C LEU A 286 1.76 -1.22 -2.76
N MET A 287 2.02 -2.52 -2.92
CA MET A 287 3.00 -3.28 -2.12
C MET A 287 4.40 -2.65 -2.03
N PRO A 288 5.00 -2.08 -3.10
CA PRO A 288 6.31 -1.44 -3.01
C PRO A 288 6.38 -0.29 -2.01
N ALA A 289 5.33 0.54 -1.91
CA ALA A 289 5.28 1.63 -0.93
C ALA A 289 5.22 1.10 0.50
N VAL A 290 4.48 0.00 0.72
CA VAL A 290 4.39 -0.66 2.02
C VAL A 290 5.73 -1.27 2.43
N ALA A 291 6.43 -1.94 1.50
CA ALA A 291 7.79 -2.43 1.70
C ALA A 291 8.76 -1.29 2.06
N ALA A 292 8.67 -0.16 1.34
CA ALA A 292 9.48 1.01 1.61
C ALA A 292 9.24 1.57 3.02
N CYS A 293 7.97 1.63 3.46
CA CYS A 293 7.61 2.04 4.82
C CYS A 293 8.14 1.07 5.87
N PHE A 294 8.09 -0.25 5.62
CA PHE A 294 8.64 -1.25 6.52
C PHE A 294 10.15 -1.11 6.68
N ILE A 295 10.87 -0.93 5.57
CA ILE A 295 12.31 -0.70 5.60
C ILE A 295 12.64 0.63 6.31
N CYS A 296 11.84 1.69 6.12
CA CYS A 296 12.03 2.95 6.84
C CYS A 296 11.71 2.85 8.34
N TRP A 297 10.75 2.01 8.72
CA TRP A 297 10.45 1.71 10.11
C TRP A 297 11.59 0.95 10.78
N LEU A 298 12.20 0.00 10.07
CA LEU A 298 13.27 -0.82 10.61
C LEU A 298 14.67 -0.16 10.44
N GLY A 299 14.82 0.80 9.53
CA GLY A 299 16.07 1.52 9.27
C GLY A 299 17.06 0.75 8.37
N PRO A 300 18.16 1.38 7.96
CA PRO A 300 19.11 0.80 7.01
C PRO A 300 19.85 -0.42 7.59
N VAL A 301 20.16 -1.40 6.74
CA VAL A 301 21.03 -2.52 7.09
C VAL A 301 22.47 -2.01 7.23
N ARG A 302 23.10 -2.25 8.40
CA ARG A 302 24.44 -1.74 8.73
C ARG A 302 25.53 -2.83 8.72
N THR A 303 25.35 -3.88 7.93
CA THR A 303 26.14 -5.13 8.01
C THR A 303 27.57 -5.02 7.48
N PHE A 304 27.90 -4.07 6.59
CA PHE A 304 29.17 -4.09 5.84
C PHE A 304 29.85 -2.72 5.64
N GLY A 305 29.96 -1.87 6.67
CA GLY A 305 30.55 -0.53 6.52
C GLY A 305 31.69 -0.21 7.50
N ARG A 306 32.87 0.17 6.95
CA ARG A 306 33.92 0.97 7.61
C ARG A 306 33.28 2.17 8.35
N LYS A 307 33.89 2.64 9.44
CA LYS A 307 33.35 3.70 10.34
C LYS A 307 32.71 4.93 9.65
N GLY A 308 33.13 5.32 8.44
CA GLY A 308 32.52 6.43 7.66
C GLY A 308 31.29 6.10 6.78
N ALA A 309 31.00 4.82 6.51
CA ALA A 309 29.83 4.42 5.70
C ALA A 309 28.52 4.49 6.49
N ALA A 310 28.59 4.37 7.83
CA ALA A 310 27.43 4.48 8.72
C ALA A 310 26.91 5.92 8.84
N GLU A 311 27.80 6.92 8.84
CA GLU A 311 27.44 8.34 8.79
C GLU A 311 26.87 8.73 7.41
N SER A 312 27.45 8.20 6.34
CA SER A 312 26.95 8.37 4.97
C SER A 312 25.58 7.72 4.76
N ALA A 313 25.31 6.56 5.39
CA ALA A 313 24.01 5.89 5.37
C ALA A 313 22.93 6.66 6.16
N ALA A 314 23.30 7.26 7.30
CA ALA A 314 22.39 8.10 8.09
C ALA A 314 22.04 9.42 7.39
N ALA A 315 23.00 10.04 6.68
CA ALA A 315 22.77 11.17 5.79
C ALA A 315 21.98 10.79 4.51
N CYS A 316 22.07 9.52 4.09
CA CYS A 316 21.35 8.96 2.95
C CYS A 316 19.90 8.57 3.25
N TYR A 317 19.53 8.37 4.52
CA TYR A 317 18.16 8.09 4.98
C TYR A 317 17.49 9.32 5.65
N PRO A 318 17.35 10.47 4.97
CA PRO A 318 16.69 11.65 5.56
C PRO A 318 15.21 11.39 5.91
N LEU A 319 14.63 10.28 5.41
CA LEU A 319 13.27 9.83 5.68
C LEU A 319 13.12 9.01 6.99
N ALA A 320 14.16 8.29 7.45
CA ALA A 320 14.08 7.36 8.59
C ALA A 320 14.82 7.88 9.84
N ARG A 321 14.58 9.14 10.23
CA ARG A 321 15.08 9.65 11.52
C ARG A 321 14.48 8.82 12.69
N PRO A 322 15.19 8.55 13.79
CA PRO A 322 14.68 7.74 14.91
C PRO A 322 13.38 8.28 15.55
N ALA A 323 13.23 9.61 15.61
CA ALA A 323 12.00 10.29 16.07
C ALA A 323 10.78 10.06 15.16
N ALA A 324 10.97 9.37 14.03
CA ALA A 324 9.96 9.06 13.03
C ALA A 324 9.61 7.57 12.94
N HIS A 325 10.11 6.71 13.84
CA HIS A 325 9.74 5.29 13.81
C HIS A 325 8.22 5.06 13.95
N GLY A 326 7.55 5.79 14.85
CA GLY A 326 6.10 5.64 15.05
C GLY A 326 5.27 5.93 13.80
N ARG A 327 5.65 6.93 12.98
CA ARG A 327 4.92 7.24 11.75
C ARG A 327 5.09 6.17 10.67
N TRP A 328 6.29 5.60 10.53
CA TRP A 328 6.53 4.55 9.55
C TRP A 328 5.82 3.26 9.95
N PHE A 329 5.82 2.94 11.25
CA PHE A 329 5.02 1.84 11.78
C PHE A 329 3.52 2.02 11.50
N ALA A 330 2.97 3.22 11.75
CA ALA A 330 1.56 3.50 11.43
C ALA A 330 1.25 3.35 9.93
N LEU A 331 2.15 3.78 9.04
CA LEU A 331 2.00 3.60 7.60
C LEU A 331 2.10 2.12 7.18
N VAL A 332 2.93 1.31 7.85
CA VAL A 332 2.97 -0.14 7.64
C VAL A 332 1.64 -0.77 8.04
N LEU A 333 1.07 -0.41 9.20
CA LEU A 333 -0.22 -0.93 9.64
C LEU A 333 -1.35 -0.55 8.67
N ALA A 334 -1.42 0.71 8.25
CA ALA A 334 -2.37 1.16 7.23
C ALA A 334 -2.17 0.42 5.90
N GLY A 335 -0.91 0.17 5.52
CA GLY A 335 -0.56 -0.64 4.35
C GLY A 335 -1.00 -2.10 4.47
N MET A 336 -0.85 -2.74 5.65
CA MET A 336 -1.33 -4.10 5.88
C MET A 336 -2.84 -4.19 5.73
N VAL A 337 -3.58 -3.26 6.33
CA VAL A 337 -5.04 -3.16 6.20
C VAL A 337 -5.44 -3.02 4.72
N THR A 338 -4.74 -2.15 4.01
CA THR A 338 -4.96 -1.95 2.57
C THR A 338 -4.69 -3.21 1.77
N CYS A 339 -3.59 -3.91 2.04
CA CYS A 339 -3.29 -5.18 1.39
C CYS A 339 -4.38 -6.20 1.66
N VAL A 340 -4.85 -6.38 2.90
CA VAL A 340 -5.92 -7.36 3.21
C VAL A 340 -7.19 -7.09 2.40
N PHE A 341 -7.62 -5.84 2.30
CA PHE A 341 -8.86 -5.50 1.58
C PHE A 341 -8.69 -5.37 0.06
N ALA A 342 -7.47 -5.11 -0.42
CA ALA A 342 -7.14 -5.12 -1.85
C ALA A 342 -6.95 -6.54 -2.37
N GLN A 343 -6.05 -7.30 -1.73
CA GLN A 343 -5.99 -8.75 -1.83
C GLN A 343 -5.05 -9.33 -0.73
N PRO A 344 -5.51 -10.30 0.09
CA PRO A 344 -4.70 -10.91 1.15
C PRO A 344 -3.35 -11.50 0.70
N ASN A 345 -3.24 -11.99 -0.55
CA ASN A 345 -1.98 -12.55 -1.06
C ASN A 345 -0.81 -11.53 -1.03
N ALA A 346 -1.09 -10.24 -1.12
CA ALA A 346 -0.06 -9.20 -1.08
C ALA A 346 0.63 -9.11 0.28
N VAL A 347 -0.04 -9.51 1.37
CA VAL A 347 0.61 -9.61 2.69
C VAL A 347 1.66 -10.72 2.69
N PHE A 348 1.33 -11.88 2.12
CA PHE A 348 2.26 -13.01 2.00
C PHE A 348 3.42 -12.69 1.05
N SER A 349 3.13 -12.13 -0.12
CA SER A 349 4.15 -11.72 -1.09
C SER A 349 5.08 -10.64 -0.52
N LEU A 350 4.54 -9.68 0.25
CA LEU A 350 5.35 -8.69 0.95
C LEU A 350 6.26 -9.34 1.99
N GLY A 351 5.74 -10.31 2.75
CA GLY A 351 6.52 -11.09 3.71
C GLY A 351 7.73 -11.76 3.04
N VAL A 352 7.49 -12.49 1.94
CA VAL A 352 8.54 -13.14 1.15
C VAL A 352 9.55 -12.13 0.60
N PHE A 353 9.07 -11.02 0.02
CA PHE A 353 9.91 -9.96 -0.53
C PHE A 353 10.84 -9.33 0.53
N LEU A 354 10.38 -9.22 1.78
CA LEU A 354 11.14 -8.63 2.87
C LEU A 354 12.10 -9.60 3.56
N VAL A 355 12.05 -10.91 3.28
CA VAL A 355 12.92 -11.93 3.92
C VAL A 355 14.40 -11.57 3.81
N PRO A 356 14.98 -11.26 2.63
CA PRO A 356 16.41 -10.95 2.52
C PRO A 356 16.82 -9.76 3.39
N TYR A 357 15.97 -8.73 3.45
CA TYR A 357 16.18 -7.56 4.30
C TYR A 357 16.14 -7.91 5.79
N ILE A 358 15.14 -8.70 6.22
CA ILE A 358 14.99 -9.15 7.61
C ILE A 358 16.20 -10.00 8.03
N VAL A 359 16.60 -10.96 7.20
CA VAL A 359 17.78 -11.82 7.46
C VAL A 359 19.05 -10.97 7.57
N ALA A 360 19.29 -10.08 6.62
CA ALA A 360 20.48 -9.21 6.64
C ALA A 360 20.49 -8.30 7.88
N LYS A 361 19.33 -7.74 8.26
CA LYS A 361 19.21 -6.89 9.44
C LYS A 361 19.45 -7.66 10.74
N SER A 362 18.84 -8.84 10.87
CA SER A 362 19.00 -9.73 12.03
C SER A 362 20.45 -10.17 12.20
N TYR A 363 21.11 -10.57 11.11
CA TYR A 363 22.53 -10.92 11.11
C TYR A 363 23.42 -9.75 11.55
N GLY A 364 23.16 -8.54 11.05
CA GLY A 364 23.89 -7.33 11.47
C GLY A 364 23.72 -6.97 12.93
N HIS A 365 22.53 -7.20 13.49
CA HIS A 365 22.26 -6.99 14.92
C HIS A 365 22.99 -8.04 15.79
N GLY A 366 22.96 -9.31 15.36
CA GLY A 366 23.68 -10.41 16.02
C GLY A 366 25.19 -10.16 16.07
N ARG A 367 25.80 -9.78 14.94
CA ARG A 367 27.24 -9.44 14.88
C ARG A 367 27.63 -8.29 15.81
N ARG A 368 26.81 -7.24 15.89
CA ARG A 368 27.06 -6.10 16.80
C ARG A 368 27.01 -6.51 18.26
N ARG A 369 26.04 -7.35 18.63
CA ARG A 369 25.94 -7.89 19.99
C ARG A 369 27.13 -8.78 20.33
N ALA A 370 27.56 -9.64 19.41
CA ALA A 370 28.75 -10.46 19.57
C ALA A 370 30.00 -9.58 19.77
N MET A 371 30.26 -8.61 18.89
CA MET A 371 31.39 -7.67 19.02
C MET A 371 31.36 -6.88 20.34
N ALA A 372 30.17 -6.42 20.77
CA ALA A 372 30.04 -5.71 22.04
C ALA A 372 30.33 -6.61 23.25
N ARG A 373 29.92 -7.88 23.21
CA ARG A 373 30.26 -8.87 24.24
C ARG A 373 31.77 -9.12 24.28
N THR A 374 32.39 -9.38 23.13
CA THR A 374 33.85 -9.58 23.05
C THR A 374 34.60 -8.35 23.54
N ALA A 375 34.14 -7.14 23.22
CA ALA A 375 34.72 -5.90 23.71
C ALA A 375 34.60 -5.74 25.24
N LEU A 376 33.45 -6.09 25.83
CA LEU A 376 33.27 -6.13 27.29
C LEU A 376 34.20 -7.17 27.95
N GLU A 377 34.31 -8.36 27.36
CA GLU A 377 35.16 -9.45 27.87
C GLU A 377 36.64 -9.09 27.78
N SER A 378 37.09 -8.47 26.68
CA SER A 378 38.46 -7.97 26.54
C SER A 378 38.75 -6.73 27.39
N GLY A 379 37.74 -5.88 27.64
CA GLY A 379 37.82 -4.68 28.47
C GLY A 379 37.78 -4.95 29.98
N ALA A 380 37.43 -6.17 30.41
CA ALA A 380 37.53 -6.60 31.80
C ALA A 380 38.98 -6.82 32.29
N THR A 381 39.99 -6.58 31.44
CA THR A 381 41.41 -6.56 31.87
C THR A 381 41.95 -5.15 32.14
N VAL A 382 41.22 -4.07 31.84
CA VAL A 382 41.61 -2.70 32.24
C VAL A 382 40.37 -1.84 32.49
N PHE A 383 39.98 -1.71 33.76
CA PHE A 383 39.24 -0.53 34.24
C PHE A 383 39.88 -0.07 35.57
N PRO A 384 40.45 1.14 35.65
CA PRO A 384 40.33 1.91 36.87
C PRO A 384 38.91 2.49 36.94
N ALA A 385 38.33 2.42 38.12
CA ALA A 385 36.96 2.83 38.43
C ALA A 385 36.70 4.32 38.13
N SER A 386 35.70 4.61 37.30
CA SER A 386 34.78 5.77 37.43
C SER A 386 33.91 5.92 36.18
N ALA A 387 32.73 5.28 36.16
CA ALA A 387 31.54 5.75 35.41
C ALA A 387 30.36 4.80 35.65
N ALA A 388 29.97 4.63 36.91
CA ALA A 388 28.69 4.01 37.25
C ALA A 388 27.60 5.10 37.29
N SER A 389 26.99 5.43 36.14
CA SER A 389 25.69 6.12 36.10
C SER A 389 25.08 6.21 34.70
N ALA A 390 24.61 5.09 34.12
CA ALA A 390 23.51 5.10 33.12
C ALA A 390 23.05 3.69 32.73
N ALA A 391 22.32 3.01 33.63
CA ALA A 391 21.34 1.97 33.29
C ALA A 391 20.30 1.99 34.43
N PRO A 392 18.97 2.01 34.16
CA PRO A 392 18.30 0.98 33.34
C PRO A 392 17.04 1.45 32.55
N VAL A 393 16.92 1.13 31.25
CA VAL A 393 15.60 1.01 30.56
C VAL A 393 15.69 0.00 29.41
N VAL A 394 16.04 -1.27 29.68
CA VAL A 394 15.91 -2.37 28.68
C VAL A 394 15.57 -3.69 29.38
N SER A 395 14.45 -3.75 30.10
CA SER A 395 13.93 -5.00 30.67
C SER A 395 12.48 -5.30 30.28
N ALA A 396 11.67 -4.29 29.92
CA ALA A 396 10.24 -4.51 29.67
C ALA A 396 9.87 -5.12 28.29
N ALA A 397 10.78 -5.12 27.31
CA ALA A 397 10.45 -5.58 25.94
C ALA A 397 10.66 -7.10 25.72
N GLY A 398 11.38 -7.79 26.62
CA GLY A 398 11.61 -9.24 26.52
C GLY A 398 10.45 -10.09 27.03
N ALA A 399 9.71 -9.60 28.02
CA ALA A 399 8.61 -10.35 28.65
C ALA A 399 7.36 -10.45 27.77
N ALA A 400 7.09 -9.45 26.92
CA ALA A 400 5.91 -9.45 26.04
C ALA A 400 6.02 -10.42 24.84
N ALA A 401 7.25 -10.77 24.43
CA ALA A 401 7.47 -11.71 23.32
C ALA A 401 7.34 -13.18 23.73
N SER A 402 7.44 -13.49 25.04
CA SER A 402 7.30 -14.85 25.57
C SER A 402 5.84 -15.23 25.84
N ALA A 403 4.95 -14.25 26.06
CA ALA A 403 3.54 -14.48 26.37
C ALA A 403 2.65 -14.68 25.12
N ALA A 404 3.15 -14.38 23.91
CA ALA A 404 2.39 -14.50 22.67
C ALA A 404 2.50 -15.88 22.00
N THR A 405 3.38 -16.77 22.48
CA THR A 405 3.63 -18.09 21.87
C THR A 405 2.86 -19.23 22.54
N SER A 406 2.00 -18.95 23.53
CA SER A 406 1.28 -19.97 24.31
C SER A 406 -0.25 -19.95 24.16
N ILE A 407 -0.80 -19.34 23.09
CA ILE A 407 -2.24 -19.40 22.80
C ILE A 407 -2.45 -19.93 21.38
N LEU A 408 -2.22 -21.23 21.23
CA LEU A 408 -2.85 -22.06 20.20
C LEU A 408 -3.98 -22.82 20.91
N PRO A 409 -5.24 -22.76 20.44
CA PRO A 409 -6.28 -23.60 21.01
C PRO A 409 -5.99 -25.06 20.62
N THR A 410 -5.67 -25.88 21.62
CA THR A 410 -5.78 -27.32 21.54
C THR A 410 -7.25 -27.69 21.30
N VAL A 411 -7.56 -28.24 20.13
CA VAL A 411 -8.86 -28.87 19.85
C VAL A 411 -8.97 -30.10 20.77
N PRO A 412 -9.97 -30.21 21.65
CA PRO A 412 -10.19 -31.44 22.40
C PRO A 412 -10.77 -32.49 21.45
N ALA A 413 -10.17 -33.68 21.43
CA ALA A 413 -10.81 -34.85 20.85
C ALA A 413 -12.09 -35.15 21.65
N THR A 414 -13.24 -35.14 21.00
CA THR A 414 -14.50 -35.61 21.57
C THR A 414 -14.55 -37.14 21.53
N PRO A 415 -14.74 -37.85 22.65
CA PRO A 415 -15.18 -39.23 22.62
C PRO A 415 -16.71 -39.24 22.54
N ASN A 416 -17.24 -40.06 21.64
CA ASN A 416 -18.65 -40.43 21.46
C ASN A 416 -19.50 -39.50 20.57
N ALA A 417 -19.60 -39.87 19.29
CA ALA A 417 -20.82 -39.74 18.50
C ALA A 417 -21.03 -41.04 17.69
N PRO A 418 -22.28 -41.51 17.52
CA PRO A 418 -22.60 -42.87 17.11
C PRO A 418 -22.35 -43.12 15.62
N ALA A 419 -22.06 -44.39 15.29
CA ALA A 419 -21.89 -44.86 13.92
C ALA A 419 -23.17 -44.63 13.08
N ALA A 420 -22.99 -44.03 11.91
CA ALA A 420 -24.00 -43.98 10.85
C ALA A 420 -23.63 -45.01 9.76
N PRO A 421 -24.63 -45.61 9.09
CA PRO A 421 -24.53 -46.95 8.51
C PRO A 421 -23.97 -46.95 7.09
N ASP A 422 -23.50 -48.13 6.69
CA ASP A 422 -23.09 -48.51 5.34
C ASP A 422 -24.14 -48.08 4.29
N ALA A 423 -23.68 -47.29 3.33
CA ALA A 423 -24.40 -47.03 2.09
C ALA A 423 -23.51 -47.44 0.92
N GLY A 424 -23.54 -48.73 0.59
CA GLY A 424 -23.28 -49.20 -0.76
C GLY A 424 -24.30 -48.59 -1.71
N GLY A 425 -23.84 -47.78 -2.65
CA GLY A 425 -24.69 -47.12 -3.63
C GLY A 425 -23.89 -46.82 -4.88
N VAL A 426 -24.28 -47.47 -5.97
CA VAL A 426 -23.70 -47.41 -7.32
C VAL A 426 -23.71 -45.97 -7.87
N LEU A 427 -22.55 -45.47 -8.31
CA LEU A 427 -22.44 -44.25 -9.11
C LEU A 427 -23.01 -44.48 -10.52
N PRO A 428 -23.95 -43.66 -11.03
CA PRO A 428 -24.33 -43.73 -12.43
C PRO A 428 -23.23 -43.12 -13.31
N THR A 429 -22.92 -43.83 -14.39
CA THR A 429 -22.00 -43.43 -15.46
C THR A 429 -22.55 -42.21 -16.22
N ALA A 430 -21.69 -41.21 -16.44
CA ALA A 430 -21.99 -40.06 -17.28
C ALA A 430 -22.12 -40.48 -18.76
N PRO A 431 -23.06 -39.91 -19.55
CA PRO A 431 -23.14 -40.18 -20.98
C PRO A 431 -21.98 -39.50 -21.73
N ALA A 432 -21.49 -40.17 -22.76
CA ALA A 432 -20.40 -39.71 -23.63
C ALA A 432 -20.77 -38.42 -24.38
N ALA A 433 -19.85 -37.46 -24.40
CA ALA A 433 -19.96 -36.25 -25.18
C ALA A 433 -19.85 -36.55 -26.69
N PRO A 434 -20.65 -35.89 -27.57
CA PRO A 434 -20.51 -36.04 -29.00
C PRO A 434 -19.23 -35.34 -29.50
N ALA A 435 -18.62 -35.94 -30.53
CA ALA A 435 -17.37 -35.51 -31.12
C ALA A 435 -17.42 -34.05 -31.62
N ALA A 436 -16.44 -33.25 -31.21
CA ALA A 436 -16.24 -31.89 -31.70
C ALA A 436 -15.84 -31.92 -33.18
N ALA A 437 -16.74 -31.41 -34.04
CA ALA A 437 -16.41 -31.05 -35.41
C ALA A 437 -15.46 -29.83 -35.43
N GLY A 438 -14.53 -29.85 -36.37
CA GLY A 438 -13.29 -29.08 -36.35
C GLY A 438 -13.42 -27.55 -36.34
N VAL A 439 -12.52 -26.94 -35.57
CA VAL A 439 -12.19 -25.51 -35.67
C VAL A 439 -10.98 -25.38 -36.60
N PRO A 440 -11.03 -24.58 -37.68
CA PRO A 440 -9.88 -24.39 -38.57
C PRO A 440 -8.81 -23.52 -37.90
N ARG A 441 -7.56 -24.01 -37.97
CA ARG A 441 -6.36 -23.25 -37.61
C ARG A 441 -6.20 -22.07 -38.58
N ILE A 442 -6.20 -20.85 -38.05
CA ILE A 442 -5.69 -19.69 -38.78
C ILE A 442 -4.20 -19.57 -38.45
N HIS A 443 -3.36 -19.72 -39.48
CA HIS A 443 -1.93 -19.47 -39.45
C HIS A 443 -1.66 -18.00 -39.83
N ALA A 444 -0.62 -17.47 -39.15
CA ALA A 444 0.11 -16.21 -39.38
C ALA A 444 -0.56 -14.92 -38.92
#